data_AF-A0A9R1T9H4-F1
#
_entry.id   AF-A0A9R1T9H4-F1
#
_cell.length_a   1.000
_cell.length_b   1.000
_cell.length_c   1.000
_cell.angle_alpha   90.00
_cell.angle_beta   90.00
_cell.angle_gamma   90.00
#
_symmetry.space_group_name_H-M   'P 1'
#
loop_
_entity.id
_entity.type
_entity.pdbx_description
1 polymer ?
#
loop_
_entity_poly.entity_id
_entity_poly.type
_entity_poly.pdbx_seq_one_letter_code
_entity_poly.pdbx_strand_id
1 'polypeptide(L)'
;MITGSERLCLFLLTFPQWSAQICELLTDKEVESIFQTKCDTAPEYQVVPVLHSLATQNILNPKVHFKFFGSDVTLYLWRAEGKFFGKHTPIFTVETDKSSPRGLRYTKYDADGIYHAYQDESNNAAIIARKGTNNSYKFDGTFGQNFAIRSLPERVINEIINNNKSQHQKYNENYPQIDHHVIIKMKDVKKVLINLDKHSSNNSFPTGDEQKSLRKYDKLKMHSNVVYPEILTVIDYDTFKCVKYTMKRFFQIFTRWRDVKMFVILFRSFQSDVLELLVYLTAFWNGVDLRYKSLRDPKVHLNIATIIIGLDRNATPYLNNYRVNESKINIDSLQAMGHYFYAEERIDKNSYDIVIAVTRSTVCEHLKDNKNSSCVSLRGISQVGSACVRNEVKKAVESVGLIHDQGFNGIATAAHELAHILGVPHDGSPSPPYIGGPGATRCNWQDGYLMSSQRFGSNAFKWSDCSLECFKFFLNQEPNVSTINQNSTQTFQEYCQDRYYR
;
A
#
# COMPACT_ATOMS: atom_id res chain seq x y z
N MET A 1 26.55 5.17 -44.79
CA MET A 1 26.52 4.23 -43.64
C MET A 1 25.97 5.01 -42.46
N ILE A 2 24.74 4.72 -42.05
CA ILE A 2 24.08 5.35 -40.91
C ILE A 2 24.55 4.59 -39.67
N THR A 3 25.08 5.29 -38.69
CA THR A 3 25.69 4.70 -37.49
C THR A 3 24.63 4.08 -36.56
N GLY A 4 25.03 3.14 -35.71
CA GLY A 4 24.13 2.31 -34.89
C GLY A 4 23.22 3.06 -33.91
N SER A 5 23.48 4.34 -33.60
CA SER A 5 22.62 5.15 -32.72
C SER A 5 21.39 5.75 -33.44
N GLU A 6 21.48 6.03 -34.74
CA GLU A 6 20.39 6.64 -35.51
C GLU A 6 19.27 5.64 -35.85
N ARG A 7 19.55 4.33 -35.81
CA ARG A 7 18.53 3.28 -36.00
C ARG A 7 17.61 3.07 -34.78
N LEU A 8 18.03 3.46 -33.57
CA LEU A 8 17.13 3.48 -32.41
C LEU A 8 16.05 4.57 -32.54
N CYS A 9 16.33 5.61 -33.33
CA CYS A 9 15.51 6.83 -33.39
C CYS A 9 14.23 6.68 -34.21
N LEU A 10 14.15 5.70 -35.13
CA LEU A 10 12.98 5.49 -35.98
C LEU A 10 11.93 4.51 -35.43
N PHE A 11 12.25 3.68 -34.44
CA PHE A 11 11.32 2.66 -33.91
C PHE A 11 10.35 3.19 -32.84
N LEU A 12 10.60 4.37 -32.28
CA LEU A 12 9.86 4.91 -31.12
C LEU A 12 8.92 6.07 -31.47
N LEU A 13 8.72 6.36 -32.76
CA LEU A 13 8.03 7.58 -33.20
C LEU A 13 6.61 7.38 -33.77
N THR A 14 6.03 6.18 -33.81
CA THR A 14 4.64 6.03 -34.31
C THR A 14 3.79 5.04 -33.50
N PHE A 15 3.64 5.25 -32.19
CA PHE A 15 2.50 4.75 -31.40
C PHE A 15 1.43 5.79 -30.97
N PRO A 16 1.33 7.04 -31.51
CA PRO A 16 0.32 8.01 -31.03
C PRO A 16 -1.13 7.55 -31.16
N GLN A 17 -1.42 6.61 -32.06
CA GLN A 17 -2.80 6.23 -32.38
C GLN A 17 -3.46 5.33 -31.31
N TRP A 18 -2.66 4.56 -30.55
CA TRP A 18 -3.19 3.63 -29.54
C TRP A 18 -3.28 4.22 -28.13
N SER A 19 -2.49 5.26 -27.83
CA SER A 19 -2.60 5.96 -26.54
C SER A 19 -3.95 6.64 -26.34
N ALA A 20 -4.72 6.88 -27.40
CA ALA A 20 -6.06 7.46 -27.30
C ALA A 20 -7.20 6.42 -27.16
N GLN A 21 -6.96 5.13 -27.48
CA GLN A 21 -8.05 4.16 -27.70
C GLN A 21 -7.91 2.82 -26.97
N ILE A 22 -6.80 2.54 -26.25
CA ILE A 22 -6.65 1.22 -25.61
C ILE A 22 -7.77 0.94 -24.58
N CYS A 23 -8.28 2.00 -23.98
CA CYS A 23 -9.38 1.99 -23.04
C CYS A 23 -10.69 1.44 -23.67
N GLU A 24 -10.89 1.61 -24.98
CA GLU A 24 -12.05 1.07 -25.73
C GLU A 24 -11.91 -0.44 -26.03
N LEU A 25 -10.68 -0.96 -26.03
CA LEU A 25 -10.40 -2.39 -26.25
C LEU A 25 -10.47 -3.19 -24.96
N LEU A 26 -10.41 -2.53 -23.81
CA LEU A 26 -10.49 -3.12 -22.49
C LEU A 26 -11.96 -3.29 -22.07
N THR A 27 -12.26 -4.38 -21.37
CA THR A 27 -13.55 -4.53 -20.68
C THR A 27 -13.61 -3.56 -19.50
N ASP A 28 -14.81 -3.20 -19.04
CA ASP A 28 -15.00 -2.33 -17.86
C ASP A 28 -14.17 -2.76 -16.65
N LYS A 29 -14.03 -4.07 -16.45
CA LYS A 29 -13.23 -4.63 -15.34
C LYS A 29 -11.73 -4.51 -15.55
N GLU A 30 -11.25 -4.68 -16.79
CA GLU A 30 -9.84 -4.45 -17.09
C GLU A 30 -9.50 -2.96 -16.97
N VAL A 31 -10.40 -2.07 -17.39
CA VAL A 31 -10.27 -0.63 -17.17
C VAL A 31 -10.23 -0.32 -15.68
N GLU A 32 -11.15 -0.85 -14.88
CA GLU A 32 -11.17 -0.64 -13.44
C GLU A 32 -9.90 -1.21 -12.77
N SER A 33 -9.41 -2.38 -13.18
CA SER A 33 -8.17 -2.95 -12.64
C SER A 33 -6.91 -2.15 -13.00
N ILE A 34 -6.81 -1.67 -14.24
CA ILE A 34 -5.61 -0.98 -14.76
C ILE A 34 -5.61 0.49 -14.33
N PHE A 35 -6.73 1.20 -14.52
CA PHE A 35 -6.85 2.64 -14.34
C PHE A 35 -7.54 3.04 -13.03
N GLN A 36 -8.25 2.11 -12.37
CA GLN A 36 -9.01 2.37 -11.13
C GLN A 36 -10.10 3.43 -11.31
N THR A 37 -10.55 3.59 -12.56
CA THR A 37 -11.61 4.51 -13.00
C THR A 37 -12.42 3.83 -14.09
N LYS A 38 -13.41 4.56 -14.60
CA LYS A 38 -14.03 4.23 -15.88
C LYS A 38 -13.19 4.77 -17.04
N CYS A 39 -13.46 4.26 -18.24
CA CYS A 39 -12.75 4.60 -19.47
C CYS A 39 -12.81 6.11 -19.79
N ASP A 40 -14.00 6.70 -19.65
CA ASP A 40 -14.28 8.15 -19.85
C ASP A 40 -13.51 9.07 -18.89
N THR A 41 -13.04 8.55 -17.76
CA THR A 41 -12.40 9.30 -16.68
C THR A 41 -10.96 8.84 -16.43
N ALA A 42 -10.44 7.99 -17.34
CA ALA A 42 -9.10 7.47 -17.28
C ALA A 42 -8.06 8.61 -17.18
N PRO A 43 -7.02 8.45 -16.33
CA PRO A 43 -5.92 9.40 -16.26
C PRO A 43 -5.17 9.49 -17.59
N GLU A 44 -4.29 10.49 -17.72
CA GLU A 44 -3.37 10.56 -18.87
C GLU A 44 -2.47 9.30 -18.88
N TYR A 45 -2.42 8.60 -20.01
CA TYR A 45 -1.66 7.36 -20.14
C TYR A 45 -1.01 7.22 -21.52
N GLN A 46 -0.01 6.36 -21.63
CA GLN A 46 0.63 5.99 -22.88
C GLN A 46 0.95 4.49 -22.90
N VAL A 47 0.63 3.85 -24.02
CA VAL A 47 1.07 2.47 -24.29
C VAL A 47 2.50 2.51 -24.80
N VAL A 48 3.38 1.74 -24.18
CA VAL A 48 4.81 1.77 -24.47
C VAL A 48 5.38 0.36 -24.70
N PRO A 49 6.32 0.21 -25.64
CA PRO A 49 7.18 -0.95 -25.67
C PRO A 49 8.18 -0.89 -24.50
N VAL A 50 8.33 -2.00 -23.81
CA VAL A 50 9.22 -2.18 -22.66
C VAL A 50 10.32 -3.16 -23.05
N LEU A 51 11.54 -2.63 -23.14
CA LEU A 51 12.75 -3.38 -23.45
C LEU A 51 13.36 -3.88 -22.15
N HIS A 52 13.69 -5.17 -22.05
CA HIS A 52 14.20 -5.70 -20.79
C HIS A 52 15.18 -6.87 -20.96
N SER A 53 15.99 -7.07 -19.91
CA SER A 53 17.04 -8.10 -19.86
C SER A 53 16.71 -9.27 -18.91
N LEU A 54 15.43 -9.50 -18.59
CA LEU A 54 15.04 -10.63 -17.71
C LEU A 54 15.08 -12.00 -18.42
N ALA A 55 15.13 -12.02 -19.75
CA ALA A 55 15.20 -13.25 -20.54
C ALA A 55 16.58 -13.94 -20.46
N THR A 56 17.62 -13.17 -20.15
CA THR A 56 19.01 -13.63 -20.13
C THR A 56 19.33 -14.29 -18.80
N GLN A 57 19.64 -15.58 -18.85
CA GLN A 57 20.13 -16.31 -17.70
C GLN A 57 21.41 -15.62 -17.17
N ASN A 58 21.54 -15.49 -15.85
CA ASN A 58 22.70 -14.94 -15.12
C ASN A 58 22.86 -13.41 -14.98
N ILE A 59 21.84 -12.59 -15.26
CA ILE A 59 21.91 -11.15 -14.92
C ILE A 59 21.48 -10.92 -13.45
N LEU A 60 22.42 -10.47 -12.62
CA LEU A 60 22.17 -10.14 -11.20
C LEU A 60 21.12 -9.03 -11.03
N ASN A 61 21.19 -7.99 -11.86
CA ASN A 61 20.29 -6.83 -11.83
C ASN A 61 19.72 -6.58 -13.22
N PRO A 62 18.55 -7.14 -13.54
CA PRO A 62 17.91 -6.91 -14.83
C PRO A 62 17.64 -5.42 -15.06
N LYS A 63 17.73 -5.01 -16.32
CA LYS A 63 17.40 -3.64 -16.73
C LYS A 63 16.07 -3.64 -17.45
N VAL A 64 15.30 -2.59 -17.21
CA VAL A 64 14.05 -2.30 -17.92
C VAL A 64 14.16 -0.90 -18.51
N HIS A 65 13.85 -0.75 -19.80
CA HIS A 65 14.00 0.49 -20.53
C HIS A 65 12.76 0.76 -21.37
N PHE A 66 12.29 1.99 -21.36
CA PHE A 66 11.12 2.43 -22.11
C PHE A 66 11.17 3.95 -22.30
N LYS A 67 10.49 4.42 -23.36
CA LYS A 67 10.27 5.86 -23.61
C LYS A 67 8.80 6.19 -23.49
N PHE A 68 8.49 7.29 -22.83
CA PHE A 68 7.12 7.69 -22.52
C PHE A 68 7.06 9.21 -22.31
N PHE A 69 5.99 9.88 -22.75
CA PHE A 69 5.79 11.32 -22.66
C PHE A 69 7.04 12.16 -23.00
N GLY A 70 7.80 11.75 -24.03
CA GLY A 70 9.05 12.39 -24.43
C GLY A 70 10.25 12.15 -23.50
N SER A 71 10.06 11.42 -22.41
CA SER A 71 11.10 11.01 -21.46
C SER A 71 11.68 9.64 -21.82
N ASP A 72 12.96 9.46 -21.49
CA ASP A 72 13.72 8.25 -21.75
C ASP A 72 14.23 7.68 -20.41
N VAL A 73 13.79 6.48 -20.04
CA VAL A 73 14.04 5.92 -18.69
C VAL A 73 14.65 4.53 -18.77
N THR A 74 15.62 4.29 -17.90
CA THR A 74 16.18 2.97 -17.62
C THR A 74 16.13 2.71 -16.12
N LEU A 75 15.41 1.66 -15.74
CA LEU A 75 15.32 1.17 -14.37
C LEU A 75 16.31 0.02 -14.15
N TYR A 76 16.99 0.05 -13.02
CA TYR A 76 17.87 -1.01 -12.56
C TYR A 76 17.16 -1.81 -11.47
N LEU A 77 16.74 -3.02 -11.79
CA LEU A 77 15.90 -3.82 -10.90
C LEU A 77 16.74 -4.53 -9.84
N TRP A 78 16.89 -3.90 -8.68
CA TRP A 78 17.51 -4.52 -7.50
C TRP A 78 16.46 -5.32 -6.74
N ARG A 79 16.74 -6.59 -6.44
CA ARG A 79 15.79 -7.44 -5.71
C ARG A 79 15.44 -6.82 -4.36
N ALA A 80 14.15 -6.73 -4.09
CA ALA A 80 13.60 -6.32 -2.81
C ALA A 80 13.24 -7.54 -1.92
N GLU A 81 13.77 -8.72 -2.24
CA GLU A 81 13.45 -10.00 -1.57
C GLU A 81 13.71 -9.97 -0.06
N GLY A 82 12.80 -10.58 0.69
CA GLY A 82 12.93 -10.80 2.14
C GLY A 82 12.70 -9.57 3.03
N LYS A 83 12.23 -8.45 2.48
CA LYS A 83 12.04 -7.20 3.24
C LYS A 83 10.59 -6.72 3.37
N PHE A 84 9.65 -7.16 2.53
CA PHE A 84 8.24 -6.69 2.52
C PHE A 84 7.21 -7.81 2.63
N PHE A 85 7.36 -8.84 1.80
CA PHE A 85 6.54 -10.05 1.82
C PHE A 85 7.50 -11.23 1.81
N GLY A 86 7.50 -12.01 2.89
CA GLY A 86 8.28 -13.23 2.95
C GLY A 86 7.59 -14.35 2.17
N LYS A 87 8.35 -15.36 1.75
CA LYS A 87 7.80 -16.63 1.24
C LYS A 87 6.79 -17.29 2.20
N HIS A 88 6.85 -16.89 3.46
CA HIS A 88 6.06 -17.43 4.54
C HIS A 88 5.10 -16.42 5.16
N THR A 89 4.92 -15.23 4.57
CA THR A 89 3.89 -14.27 5.03
C THR A 89 2.54 -14.98 5.03
N PRO A 90 1.88 -15.18 6.19
CA PRO A 90 0.60 -15.85 6.27
C PRO A 90 -0.48 -15.03 5.54
N ILE A 91 -1.27 -15.73 4.73
CA ILE A 91 -2.41 -15.17 4.03
C ILE A 91 -3.64 -15.94 4.50
N PHE A 92 -4.65 -15.21 4.95
CA PHE A 92 -5.92 -15.77 5.36
C PHE A 92 -7.04 -15.22 4.48
N THR A 93 -7.90 -16.10 4.00
CA THR A 93 -9.20 -15.72 3.47
C THR A 93 -10.24 -15.86 4.58
N VAL A 94 -11.15 -14.89 4.67
CA VAL A 94 -12.16 -14.83 5.72
C VAL A 94 -13.54 -14.71 5.10
N GLU A 95 -14.46 -15.55 5.55
CA GLU A 95 -15.85 -15.54 5.12
C GLU A 95 -16.79 -15.73 6.31
N THR A 96 -18.04 -15.33 6.13
CA THR A 96 -19.08 -15.50 7.15
C THR A 96 -19.44 -16.97 7.32
N ASP A 97 -19.35 -17.45 8.55
CA ASP A 97 -19.73 -18.81 8.93
C ASP A 97 -20.24 -18.80 10.38
N LYS A 98 -21.56 -18.97 10.54
CA LYS A 98 -22.22 -18.94 11.85
C LYS A 98 -21.72 -20.03 12.81
N SER A 99 -21.12 -21.10 12.30
CA SER A 99 -20.60 -22.20 13.12
C SER A 99 -19.18 -21.93 13.63
N SER A 100 -18.48 -20.98 13.03
CA SER A 100 -17.11 -20.64 13.39
C SER A 100 -17.05 -19.57 14.51
N PRO A 101 -15.93 -19.48 15.27
CA PRO A 101 -15.76 -18.46 16.29
C PRO A 101 -16.01 -17.04 15.76
N ARG A 102 -16.78 -16.26 16.52
CA ARG A 102 -17.19 -14.90 16.15
C ARG A 102 -17.95 -14.82 14.81
N GLY A 103 -18.52 -15.93 14.34
CA GLY A 103 -19.28 -16.01 13.10
C GLY A 103 -18.44 -15.94 11.82
N LEU A 104 -17.12 -16.17 11.91
CA LEU A 104 -16.18 -15.99 10.80
C LEU A 104 -15.26 -17.21 10.67
N ARG A 105 -15.08 -17.71 9.45
CA ARG A 105 -14.11 -18.78 9.15
C ARG A 105 -12.85 -18.19 8.55
N TYR A 106 -11.70 -18.46 9.18
CA TYR A 106 -10.38 -18.11 8.68
C TYR A 106 -9.76 -19.33 8.00
N THR A 107 -9.40 -19.20 6.73
CA THR A 107 -8.76 -20.28 5.97
C THR A 107 -7.40 -19.81 5.49
N LYS A 108 -6.34 -20.57 5.81
CA LYS A 108 -5.00 -20.25 5.31
C LYS A 108 -4.96 -20.48 3.80
N TYR A 109 -4.43 -19.50 3.07
CA TYR A 109 -4.22 -19.56 1.64
C TYR A 109 -2.71 -19.75 1.37
N ASP A 110 -2.37 -20.79 0.63
CA ASP A 110 -0.98 -21.07 0.26
C ASP A 110 -0.65 -20.38 -1.07
N ALA A 111 0.14 -19.31 -1.01
CA ALA A 111 0.55 -18.56 -2.19
C ALA A 111 1.93 -19.04 -2.65
N ASP A 112 1.95 -19.95 -3.62
CA ASP A 112 3.18 -20.31 -4.31
C ASP A 112 3.64 -19.14 -5.21
N GLY A 113 4.83 -18.59 -4.94
CA GLY A 113 5.65 -17.94 -5.98
C GLY A 113 5.55 -16.42 -6.17
N ILE A 114 5.12 -15.61 -5.20
CA ILE A 114 5.03 -14.14 -5.39
C ILE A 114 6.25 -13.42 -4.82
N TYR A 115 7.37 -13.34 -5.55
CA TYR A 115 8.62 -12.82 -4.96
C TYR A 115 9.48 -11.91 -5.83
N HIS A 116 9.05 -11.61 -7.05
CA HIS A 116 9.87 -10.81 -7.96
C HIS A 116 9.61 -9.31 -7.80
N ALA A 117 9.68 -8.83 -6.56
CA ALA A 117 9.67 -7.42 -6.24
C ALA A 117 11.07 -6.82 -6.39
N TYR A 118 11.14 -5.67 -7.03
CA TYR A 118 12.36 -4.94 -7.29
C TYR A 118 12.19 -3.47 -6.92
N GLN A 119 13.29 -2.84 -6.51
CA GLN A 119 13.37 -1.41 -6.26
C GLN A 119 14.53 -0.79 -7.07
N ASP A 120 14.36 0.46 -7.45
CA ASP A 120 15.42 1.36 -7.93
C ASP A 120 15.24 2.69 -7.20
N GLU A 121 15.98 2.86 -6.10
CA GLU A 121 15.87 4.06 -5.25
C GLU A 121 16.21 5.34 -6.03
N SER A 122 17.13 5.27 -6.99
CA SER A 122 17.56 6.44 -7.78
C SER A 122 16.44 6.95 -8.68
N ASN A 123 15.68 6.03 -9.28
CA ASN A 123 14.54 6.35 -10.13
C ASN A 123 13.20 6.37 -9.37
N ASN A 124 13.22 6.25 -8.03
CA ASN A 124 12.03 6.11 -7.21
C ASN A 124 11.07 5.00 -7.69
N ALA A 125 11.63 3.89 -8.19
CA ALA A 125 10.86 2.79 -8.76
C ALA A 125 10.69 1.61 -7.80
N ALA A 126 9.48 1.07 -7.78
CA ALA A 126 9.07 -0.14 -7.07
C ALA A 126 8.27 -0.98 -8.06
N ILE A 127 8.87 -2.05 -8.59
CA ILE A 127 8.36 -2.83 -9.72
C ILE A 127 8.22 -4.30 -9.34
N ILE A 128 7.09 -4.91 -9.70
CA ILE A 128 6.93 -6.36 -9.72
C ILE A 128 7.16 -6.83 -11.15
N ALA A 129 8.07 -7.78 -11.36
CA ALA A 129 8.32 -8.37 -12.67
C ALA A 129 8.00 -9.86 -12.66
N ARG A 130 7.03 -10.31 -13.45
CA ARG A 130 6.61 -11.72 -13.48
C ARG A 130 6.60 -12.25 -14.91
N LYS A 131 6.90 -13.53 -15.07
CA LYS A 131 6.72 -14.20 -16.37
C LYS A 131 5.23 -14.26 -16.71
N GLY A 132 4.90 -13.81 -17.91
CA GLY A 132 3.61 -14.02 -18.54
C GLY A 132 3.58 -15.34 -19.32
N THR A 133 2.62 -15.44 -20.22
CA THR A 133 2.50 -16.50 -21.23
C THR A 133 3.49 -16.25 -22.38
N ASN A 134 3.83 -17.29 -23.14
CA ASN A 134 4.66 -17.17 -24.35
C ASN A 134 6.01 -16.45 -24.15
N ASN A 135 6.62 -16.61 -22.97
CA ASN A 135 7.90 -16.00 -22.59
C ASN A 135 7.90 -14.45 -22.55
N SER A 136 6.70 -13.84 -22.45
CA SER A 136 6.51 -12.41 -22.13
C SER A 136 6.80 -12.13 -20.66
N TYR A 137 7.04 -10.86 -20.33
CA TYR A 137 7.12 -10.36 -18.97
C TYR A 137 6.05 -9.30 -18.70
N LYS A 138 5.51 -9.38 -17.49
CA LYS A 138 4.53 -8.46 -16.93
C LYS A 138 5.24 -7.60 -15.88
N PHE A 139 5.11 -6.28 -16.01
CA PHE A 139 5.68 -5.29 -15.11
C PHE A 139 4.55 -4.46 -14.52
N ASP A 140 4.43 -4.49 -13.20
CA ASP A 140 3.39 -3.78 -12.47
C ASP A 140 4.04 -3.05 -11.29
N GLY A 141 3.80 -1.74 -11.17
CA GLY A 141 4.40 -0.96 -10.09
C GLY A 141 4.40 0.54 -10.33
N THR A 142 5.25 1.23 -9.60
CA THR A 142 5.42 2.70 -9.68
C THR A 142 6.87 3.06 -9.97
N PHE A 143 7.07 4.23 -10.57
CA PHE A 143 8.37 4.82 -10.79
C PHE A 143 8.29 6.34 -10.88
N GLY A 144 9.43 6.98 -10.68
CA GLY A 144 9.49 8.43 -10.58
C GLY A 144 8.58 8.95 -9.46
N GLN A 145 8.02 10.13 -9.70
CA GLN A 145 7.19 10.82 -8.71
C GLN A 145 5.69 10.65 -8.96
N ASN A 146 5.24 10.21 -10.12
CA ASN A 146 3.80 10.15 -10.41
C ASN A 146 3.48 9.22 -11.57
N PHE A 147 4.30 8.19 -11.78
CA PHE A 147 4.05 7.23 -12.85
C PHE A 147 3.83 5.84 -12.29
N ALA A 148 2.88 5.16 -12.91
CA ALA A 148 2.60 3.75 -12.72
C ALA A 148 2.83 3.02 -14.03
N ILE A 149 3.42 1.84 -13.98
CA ILE A 149 3.46 0.90 -15.09
C ILE A 149 2.50 -0.25 -14.78
N ARG A 150 1.67 -0.62 -15.76
CA ARG A 150 0.70 -1.72 -15.64
C ARG A 150 0.78 -2.64 -16.84
N SER A 151 0.65 -3.94 -16.55
CA SER A 151 0.56 -4.98 -17.58
C SER A 151 -0.78 -4.92 -18.31
N LEU A 152 -0.73 -5.11 -19.63
CA LEU A 152 -1.92 -5.23 -20.47
C LEU A 152 -2.38 -6.70 -20.58
N PRO A 153 -3.68 -6.96 -20.79
CA PRO A 153 -4.17 -8.31 -21.07
C PRO A 153 -3.58 -8.85 -22.37
N GLU A 154 -3.25 -10.14 -22.40
CA GLU A 154 -2.60 -10.77 -23.56
C GLU A 154 -3.40 -10.61 -24.86
N ARG A 155 -4.74 -10.67 -24.80
CA ARG A 155 -5.61 -10.44 -25.96
C ARG A 155 -5.37 -9.06 -26.60
N VAL A 156 -5.18 -8.03 -25.77
CA VAL A 156 -4.98 -6.65 -26.21
C VAL A 156 -3.57 -6.49 -26.78
N ILE A 157 -2.57 -7.11 -26.14
CA ILE A 157 -1.19 -7.16 -26.66
C ILE A 157 -1.18 -7.82 -28.05
N ASN A 158 -1.87 -8.94 -28.23
CA ASN A 158 -1.93 -9.64 -29.51
C ASN A 158 -2.61 -8.81 -30.60
N GLU A 159 -3.67 -8.07 -30.28
CA GLU A 159 -4.28 -7.11 -31.20
C GLU A 159 -3.31 -5.99 -31.61
N ILE A 160 -2.57 -5.43 -30.64
CA ILE A 160 -1.55 -4.40 -30.91
C ILE A 160 -0.45 -4.95 -31.82
N ILE A 161 0.11 -6.12 -31.50
CA ILE A 161 1.21 -6.76 -32.26
C ILE A 161 0.75 -7.14 -33.67
N ASN A 162 -0.46 -7.70 -33.81
CA ASN A 162 -0.97 -8.12 -35.11
C ASN A 162 -1.19 -6.95 -36.07
N ASN A 163 -1.57 -5.78 -35.55
CA ASN A 163 -1.76 -4.56 -36.34
C ASN A 163 -0.42 -3.89 -36.71
N ASN A 164 0.68 -4.18 -36.00
CA ASN A 164 2.00 -3.57 -36.18
C ASN A 164 3.10 -4.57 -36.61
N LYS A 165 2.74 -5.65 -37.31
CA LYS A 165 3.69 -6.70 -37.75
C LYS A 165 4.92 -6.18 -38.51
N SER A 166 4.81 -5.04 -39.22
CA SER A 166 5.91 -4.42 -39.97
C SER A 166 6.93 -3.65 -39.10
N GLN A 167 6.60 -3.35 -37.84
CA GLN A 167 7.43 -2.57 -36.92
C GLN A 167 8.02 -3.41 -35.77
N HIS A 168 7.88 -4.74 -35.80
CA HIS A 168 8.32 -5.64 -34.71
C HIS A 168 9.62 -6.42 -35.00
N GLN A 169 10.54 -5.88 -35.80
CA GLN A 169 11.84 -6.54 -36.01
C GLN A 169 13.02 -5.56 -36.03
N LYS A 170 13.70 -5.44 -34.88
CA LYS A 170 15.16 -5.61 -34.77
C LYS A 170 15.59 -5.73 -33.30
N TYR A 171 16.27 -6.83 -33.01
CA TYR A 171 16.87 -7.15 -31.72
C TYR A 171 18.03 -6.19 -31.41
N ASN A 172 18.04 -5.68 -30.17
CA ASN A 172 19.21 -5.03 -29.57
C ASN A 172 19.89 -6.08 -28.69
N GLU A 173 21.22 -6.27 -28.82
CA GLU A 173 21.98 -7.25 -28.03
C GLU A 173 21.84 -7.02 -26.51
N ASN A 174 21.58 -5.78 -26.07
CA ASN A 174 21.37 -5.43 -24.66
C ASN A 174 19.95 -5.73 -24.14
N TYR A 175 18.97 -5.87 -25.04
CA TYR A 175 17.54 -6.05 -24.71
C TYR A 175 16.94 -7.14 -25.61
N PRO A 176 17.02 -8.42 -25.20
CA PRO A 176 16.59 -9.54 -26.03
C PRO A 176 15.07 -9.64 -26.20
N GLN A 177 14.27 -8.93 -25.38
CA GLN A 177 12.81 -9.04 -25.35
C GLN A 177 12.12 -7.67 -25.30
N ILE A 178 10.95 -7.60 -25.91
CA ILE A 178 10.06 -6.44 -25.97
C ILE A 178 8.66 -6.88 -25.58
N ASP A 179 8.11 -6.28 -24.53
CA ASP A 179 6.71 -6.43 -24.14
C ASP A 179 5.98 -5.07 -24.23
N HIS A 180 4.65 -5.07 -24.12
CA HIS A 180 3.86 -3.82 -24.16
C HIS A 180 3.10 -3.61 -22.86
N HIS A 181 3.25 -2.41 -22.33
CA HIS A 181 2.66 -2.00 -21.05
C HIS A 181 1.98 -0.65 -21.22
N VAL A 182 1.16 -0.28 -20.24
CA VAL A 182 0.64 1.08 -20.14
C VAL A 182 1.35 1.81 -19.02
N ILE A 183 1.84 3.00 -19.33
CA ILE A 183 2.32 3.97 -18.35
C ILE A 183 1.20 4.96 -18.07
N ILE A 184 0.88 5.12 -16.79
CA ILE A 184 -0.21 5.95 -16.30
C ILE A 184 0.39 7.09 -15.49
N LYS A 185 -0.03 8.32 -15.79
CA LYS A 185 0.27 9.49 -14.98
C LYS A 185 -0.74 9.60 -13.83
N MET A 186 -0.24 9.38 -12.63
CA MET A 186 -0.98 9.47 -11.38
C MET A 186 -1.46 10.92 -11.14
N LYS A 187 -2.71 11.08 -10.72
CA LYS A 187 -3.35 12.39 -10.50
C LYS A 187 -2.87 12.99 -9.17
N ASP A 188 -2.66 14.30 -9.15
CA ASP A 188 -2.31 15.03 -7.92
C ASP A 188 -3.41 14.89 -6.85
N VAL A 189 -2.99 14.74 -5.59
CA VAL A 189 -3.90 14.49 -4.47
C VAL A 189 -4.09 15.76 -3.64
N LYS A 190 -5.27 16.39 -3.75
CA LYS A 190 -5.70 17.43 -2.80
C LYS A 190 -6.39 16.78 -1.57
N LYS A 191 -5.88 17.06 -0.37
CA LYS A 191 -6.50 16.77 0.93
C LYS A 191 -7.20 18.04 1.43
N VAL A 192 -8.39 17.85 2.01
CA VAL A 192 -9.13 18.92 2.70
C VAL A 192 -8.71 18.90 4.17
N LEU A 193 -8.35 20.06 4.72
CA LEU A 193 -8.16 20.22 6.17
C LEU A 193 -9.52 20.03 6.85
N ILE A 194 -9.61 19.02 7.71
CA ILE A 194 -10.60 18.99 8.77
C ILE A 194 -9.79 18.99 10.06
N ASN A 195 -10.03 19.98 10.93
CA ASN A 195 -9.51 19.94 12.29
C ASN A 195 -10.22 18.81 13.03
N LEU A 196 -9.65 17.60 12.90
CA LEU A 196 -10.06 16.36 13.54
C LEU A 196 -9.78 16.34 15.06
N ASP A 197 -9.28 17.45 15.62
CA ASP A 197 -8.93 17.58 17.04
C ASP A 197 -10.08 17.23 18.01
N LYS A 198 -11.33 17.19 17.54
CA LYS A 198 -12.50 16.89 18.37
C LYS A 198 -12.71 15.43 18.76
N HIS A 199 -12.16 14.46 18.01
CA HIS A 199 -12.29 13.03 18.39
C HIS A 199 -11.05 12.45 19.05
N SER A 200 -9.89 13.13 19.01
CA SER A 200 -8.77 12.79 19.89
C SER A 200 -8.94 13.36 21.32
N SER A 201 -9.91 14.26 21.55
CA SER A 201 -10.00 15.03 22.81
C SER A 201 -11.06 14.57 23.81
N ASN A 202 -11.96 13.64 23.48
CA ASN A 202 -13.04 13.24 24.41
C ASN A 202 -12.75 11.99 25.26
N ASN A 203 -11.51 11.49 25.23
CA ASN A 203 -10.95 10.71 26.33
C ASN A 203 -9.64 11.38 26.75
N SER A 204 -9.79 12.57 27.32
CA SER A 204 -8.78 13.24 28.12
C SER A 204 -8.20 12.26 29.16
N PHE A 205 -6.89 12.03 29.10
CA PHE A 205 -6.15 11.48 30.23
C PHE A 205 -6.31 12.45 31.43
N PRO A 206 -6.53 11.96 32.66
CA PRO A 206 -6.42 12.81 33.83
C PRO A 206 -4.99 13.34 33.92
N THR A 207 -4.82 14.65 33.88
CA THR A 207 -3.57 15.32 34.23
C THR A 207 -3.37 15.17 35.74
N GLY A 208 -2.58 14.18 36.14
CA GLY A 208 -1.98 14.13 37.46
C GLY A 208 -0.70 14.95 37.44
N ASP A 209 -0.74 16.13 38.06
CA ASP A 209 0.46 16.90 38.41
C ASP A 209 1.37 16.05 39.30
N GLU A 210 2.57 15.72 38.83
CA GLU A 210 3.76 15.61 39.69
C GLU A 210 5.02 15.79 38.83
N GLN A 211 5.52 17.03 38.81
CA GLN A 211 6.90 17.31 38.42
C GLN A 211 7.85 16.70 39.46
N LYS A 212 8.64 15.69 39.08
CA LYS A 212 9.89 15.36 39.79
C LYS A 212 11.04 15.11 38.82
N SER A 213 12.15 15.72 39.20
CA SER A 213 13.44 15.87 38.51
C SER A 213 14.04 14.58 37.93
N LEU A 214 14.46 14.62 36.66
CA LEU A 214 15.22 13.57 35.98
C LEU A 214 16.70 13.60 36.38
N ARG A 215 17.19 12.49 36.95
CA ARG A 215 18.62 12.23 37.11
C ARG A 215 19.23 11.73 35.80
N LYS A 216 20.46 12.20 35.54
CA LYS A 216 21.32 11.84 34.41
C LYS A 216 21.74 10.37 34.55
N TYR A 217 21.36 9.51 33.60
CA TYR A 217 21.83 8.12 33.51
C TYR A 217 22.39 7.82 32.11
N ASP A 218 23.37 6.92 32.11
CA ASP A 218 24.39 6.74 31.07
C ASP A 218 23.90 6.02 29.81
N LYS A 219 24.43 6.49 28.67
CA LYS A 219 24.28 5.93 27.33
C LYS A 219 24.72 4.46 27.28
N LEU A 220 23.77 3.53 27.12
CA LEU A 220 24.05 2.13 26.84
C LEU A 220 23.40 1.70 25.51
N LYS A 221 24.26 1.59 24.49
CA LYS A 221 24.21 0.79 23.25
C LYS A 221 22.87 0.72 22.46
N MET A 222 22.80 1.56 21.42
CA MET A 222 21.97 1.36 20.20
C MET A 222 22.12 -0.07 19.66
N HIS A 223 21.11 -0.91 19.86
CA HIS A 223 20.98 -2.19 19.17
C HIS A 223 20.20 -1.98 17.87
N SER A 224 20.94 -1.89 16.75
CA SER A 224 20.48 -1.75 15.36
C SER A 224 19.83 -0.40 14.99
N ASN A 225 20.50 0.38 14.12
CA ASN A 225 19.96 1.59 13.47
C ASN A 225 18.86 1.30 12.43
N VAL A 226 18.16 0.16 12.53
CA VAL A 226 17.11 -0.25 11.58
C VAL A 226 15.88 -0.71 12.37
N VAL A 227 14.72 -0.17 12.00
CA VAL A 227 13.39 -0.49 12.54
C VAL A 227 12.59 -1.26 11.49
N TYR A 228 11.91 -2.33 11.93
CA TYR A 228 11.07 -3.18 11.09
C TYR A 228 9.64 -3.20 11.61
N PRO A 229 8.76 -2.25 11.20
CA PRO A 229 7.36 -2.30 11.60
C PRO A 229 6.67 -3.52 10.98
N GLU A 230 6.07 -4.36 11.82
CA GLU A 230 5.32 -5.55 11.41
C GLU A 230 3.84 -5.19 11.17
N ILE A 231 3.39 -5.24 9.91
CA ILE A 231 2.07 -4.76 9.50
C ILE A 231 1.14 -5.92 9.16
N LEU A 232 0.03 -6.03 9.88
CA LEU A 232 -1.11 -6.85 9.48
C LEU A 232 -2.00 -6.04 8.54
N THR A 233 -2.12 -6.50 7.30
CA THR A 233 -2.95 -5.86 6.27
C THR A 233 -4.29 -6.58 6.12
N VAL A 234 -5.39 -5.84 6.25
CA VAL A 234 -6.75 -6.31 5.99
C VAL A 234 -7.24 -5.75 4.66
N ILE A 235 -7.76 -6.61 3.80
CA ILE A 235 -8.38 -6.25 2.53
C ILE A 235 -9.87 -6.58 2.63
N ASP A 236 -10.71 -5.55 2.55
CA ASP A 236 -12.15 -5.75 2.60
C ASP A 236 -12.70 -6.35 1.29
N TYR A 237 -13.95 -6.82 1.36
CA TYR A 237 -14.58 -7.44 0.21
C TYR A 237 -14.71 -6.53 -1.00
N ASP A 238 -14.97 -5.23 -0.80
CA ASP A 238 -15.11 -4.29 -1.92
C ASP A 238 -13.78 -4.13 -2.67
N THR A 239 -12.66 -4.08 -1.95
CA THR A 239 -11.32 -4.04 -2.54
C THR A 239 -10.99 -5.34 -3.26
N PHE A 240 -11.21 -6.49 -2.62
CA PHE A 240 -10.97 -7.78 -3.28
C PHE A 240 -11.81 -7.92 -4.56
N LYS A 241 -13.08 -7.51 -4.51
CA LYS A 241 -14.02 -7.57 -5.63
C LYS A 241 -13.61 -6.68 -6.81
N CYS A 242 -12.98 -5.53 -6.58
CA CYS A 242 -12.48 -4.67 -7.66
C CYS A 242 -11.35 -5.33 -8.45
N VAL A 243 -10.54 -6.19 -7.83
CA VAL A 243 -9.48 -6.96 -8.53
C VAL A 243 -10.04 -8.20 -9.26
N LYS A 244 -11.25 -8.66 -8.92
CA LYS A 244 -11.87 -9.85 -9.54
C LYS A 244 -12.23 -9.64 -11.01
N TYR A 245 -11.43 -10.22 -11.90
CA TYR A 245 -11.71 -10.22 -13.34
C TYR A 245 -12.98 -11.02 -13.68
N THR A 246 -13.38 -12.04 -12.91
CA THR A 246 -14.29 -13.05 -13.50
C THR A 246 -15.64 -13.26 -12.78
N MET A 247 -15.78 -13.07 -11.46
CA MET A 247 -16.90 -13.70 -10.75
C MET A 247 -17.86 -12.76 -10.01
N LYS A 248 -18.87 -12.22 -10.71
CA LYS A 248 -20.04 -11.57 -10.10
C LYS A 248 -21.36 -12.36 -10.25
N ARG A 249 -21.39 -13.43 -11.08
CA ARG A 249 -22.66 -14.04 -11.54
C ARG A 249 -22.95 -15.47 -11.08
N PHE A 250 -22.01 -16.17 -10.45
CA PHE A 250 -22.14 -17.64 -10.29
C PHE A 250 -22.31 -18.14 -8.86
N PHE A 251 -22.11 -17.32 -7.81
CA PHE A 251 -22.32 -17.76 -6.43
C PHE A 251 -23.80 -18.06 -6.10
N GLN A 252 -24.74 -17.44 -6.83
CA GLN A 252 -26.17 -17.77 -6.74
C GLN A 252 -26.55 -19.11 -7.40
N ILE A 253 -25.68 -19.69 -8.23
CA ILE A 253 -25.95 -20.93 -8.99
C ILE A 253 -25.39 -22.17 -8.24
N PHE A 254 -24.58 -21.96 -7.20
CA PHE A 254 -23.88 -23.03 -6.47
C PHE A 254 -24.82 -23.97 -5.70
N THR A 255 -26.07 -23.56 -5.45
CA THR A 255 -27.03 -24.40 -4.72
C THR A 255 -27.69 -25.48 -5.59
N ARG A 256 -27.35 -25.63 -6.89
CA ARG A 256 -28.10 -26.53 -7.77
C ARG A 256 -27.32 -27.51 -8.66
N TRP A 257 -25.98 -27.56 -8.66
CA TRP A 257 -25.24 -28.47 -9.58
C TRP A 257 -24.00 -29.11 -8.96
N ARG A 258 -23.89 -30.45 -9.07
CA ARG A 258 -22.77 -31.30 -8.63
C ARG A 258 -21.74 -31.53 -9.75
N ASP A 259 -21.34 -30.48 -10.49
CA ASP A 259 -20.38 -30.61 -11.58
C ASP A 259 -18.94 -30.34 -11.12
N VAL A 260 -18.15 -31.40 -10.92
CA VAL A 260 -16.74 -31.34 -10.50
C VAL A 260 -15.89 -30.49 -11.44
N LYS A 261 -16.15 -30.53 -12.76
CA LYS A 261 -15.45 -29.68 -13.75
C LYS A 261 -15.68 -28.19 -13.50
N MET A 262 -16.93 -27.80 -13.20
CA MET A 262 -17.26 -26.42 -12.89
C MET A 262 -16.58 -25.98 -11.59
N PHE A 263 -16.61 -26.84 -10.55
CA PHE A 263 -15.89 -26.57 -9.31
C PHE A 263 -14.39 -26.32 -9.55
N VAL A 264 -13.72 -27.16 -10.36
CA VAL A 264 -12.29 -26.97 -10.68
C VAL A 264 -12.04 -25.66 -11.43
N ILE A 265 -12.89 -25.28 -12.39
CA ILE A 265 -12.77 -24.00 -13.12
C ILE A 265 -12.93 -22.81 -12.16
N LEU A 266 -13.95 -22.87 -11.31
CA LEU A 266 -14.24 -21.81 -10.33
C LEU A 266 -13.11 -21.69 -9.30
N PHE A 267 -12.61 -22.82 -8.80
CA PHE A 267 -11.47 -22.85 -7.88
C PHE A 267 -10.24 -22.22 -8.52
N ARG A 268 -9.90 -22.59 -9.77
CA ARG A 268 -8.78 -21.99 -10.51
C ARG A 268 -8.95 -20.49 -10.73
N SER A 269 -10.16 -20.05 -11.07
CA SER A 269 -10.45 -18.61 -11.22
C SER A 269 -10.32 -17.85 -9.90
N PHE A 270 -10.76 -18.43 -8.78
CA PHE A 270 -10.60 -17.84 -7.47
C PHE A 270 -9.12 -17.72 -7.07
N GLN A 271 -8.35 -18.79 -7.29
CA GLN A 271 -6.90 -18.78 -7.08
C GLN A 271 -6.23 -17.68 -7.92
N SER A 272 -6.65 -17.50 -9.17
CA SER A 272 -6.16 -16.43 -10.03
C SER A 272 -6.53 -15.03 -9.53
N ASP A 273 -7.76 -14.82 -9.04
CA ASP A 273 -8.21 -13.53 -8.50
C ASP A 273 -7.41 -13.15 -7.24
N VAL A 274 -7.16 -14.12 -6.35
CA VAL A 274 -6.33 -13.90 -5.15
C VAL A 274 -4.89 -13.59 -5.55
N LEU A 275 -4.32 -14.32 -6.51
CA LEU A 275 -2.97 -14.08 -7.00
C LEU A 275 -2.80 -12.66 -7.57
N GLU A 276 -3.72 -12.19 -8.42
CA GLU A 276 -3.64 -10.83 -8.98
C GLU A 276 -3.81 -9.75 -7.89
N LEU A 277 -4.65 -9.98 -6.87
CA LEU A 277 -4.72 -9.10 -5.69
C LEU A 277 -3.37 -9.05 -4.96
N LEU A 278 -2.75 -10.21 -4.72
CA LEU A 278 -1.48 -10.28 -4.02
C LEU A 278 -0.35 -9.61 -4.81
N VAL A 279 -0.32 -9.74 -6.14
CA VAL A 279 0.60 -8.99 -7.01
C VAL A 279 0.39 -7.48 -6.86
N TYR A 280 -0.87 -7.03 -6.88
CA TYR A 280 -1.20 -5.62 -6.67
C TYR A 280 -0.74 -5.11 -5.30
N LEU A 281 -1.05 -5.84 -4.23
CA LEU A 281 -0.67 -5.46 -2.86
C LEU A 281 0.84 -5.47 -2.66
N THR A 282 1.53 -6.42 -3.29
CA THR A 282 2.99 -6.46 -3.27
C THR A 282 3.57 -5.21 -3.92
N ALA A 283 3.07 -4.83 -5.10
CA ALA A 283 3.48 -3.62 -5.78
C ALA A 283 3.16 -2.35 -4.95
N PHE A 284 1.97 -2.32 -4.35
CA PHE A 284 1.49 -1.21 -3.52
C PHE A 284 2.41 -0.99 -2.31
N TRP A 285 2.60 -2.01 -1.47
CA TRP A 285 3.41 -1.90 -0.27
C TRP A 285 4.91 -1.76 -0.55
N ASN A 286 5.41 -2.33 -1.66
CA ASN A 286 6.78 -2.06 -2.14
C ASN A 286 6.96 -0.56 -2.45
N GLY A 287 5.95 0.07 -3.07
CA GLY A 287 5.94 1.52 -3.29
C GLY A 287 5.84 2.33 -2.00
N VAL A 288 5.10 1.85 -1.00
CA VAL A 288 5.01 2.50 0.33
C VAL A 288 6.37 2.47 1.02
N ASP A 289 6.98 1.30 1.14
CA ASP A 289 8.29 1.15 1.76
C ASP A 289 9.37 2.03 1.09
N LEU A 290 9.34 2.13 -0.24
CA LEU A 290 10.31 2.94 -0.97
C LEU A 290 10.33 4.40 -0.50
N ARG A 291 9.22 4.93 0.06
CA ARG A 291 9.17 6.27 0.65
C ARG A 291 9.91 6.34 1.99
N TYR A 292 9.88 5.26 2.77
CA TYR A 292 10.57 5.14 4.06
C TYR A 292 12.09 4.94 3.91
N LYS A 293 12.60 4.53 2.74
CA LYS A 293 14.05 4.39 2.46
C LYS A 293 14.86 5.67 2.61
N SER A 294 14.21 6.82 2.53
CA SER A 294 14.86 8.12 2.77
C SER A 294 15.23 8.35 4.24
N LEU A 295 14.66 7.59 5.18
CA LEU A 295 15.02 7.60 6.59
C LEU A 295 16.37 6.91 6.79
N ARG A 296 17.32 7.62 7.42
CA ARG A 296 18.68 7.14 7.63
C ARG A 296 19.02 6.87 9.09
N ASP A 297 18.27 7.46 10.01
CA ASP A 297 18.57 7.44 11.45
C ASP A 297 17.28 7.54 12.30
N PRO A 298 16.66 6.39 12.64
CA PRO A 298 17.00 5.06 12.15
C PRO A 298 16.51 4.82 10.71
N LYS A 299 17.06 3.81 10.04
CA LYS A 299 16.50 3.27 8.80
C LYS A 299 15.20 2.55 9.11
N VAL A 300 14.23 2.60 8.20
CA VAL A 300 12.96 1.89 8.34
C VAL A 300 12.76 0.96 7.15
N HIS A 301 12.38 -0.28 7.43
CA HIS A 301 12.01 -1.29 6.43
C HIS A 301 10.70 -1.92 6.85
N LEU A 302 9.64 -1.67 6.10
CA LEU A 302 8.30 -2.16 6.46
C LEU A 302 8.20 -3.67 6.23
N ASN A 303 7.63 -4.45 7.13
CA ASN A 303 7.35 -5.86 6.89
C ASN A 303 5.84 -6.13 6.90
N ILE A 304 5.33 -6.82 5.89
CA ILE A 304 3.93 -7.27 5.86
C ILE A 304 3.87 -8.63 6.53
N ALA A 305 3.46 -8.60 7.79
CA ALA A 305 3.50 -9.74 8.68
C ALA A 305 2.35 -10.72 8.42
N THR A 306 1.18 -10.24 8.00
CA THR A 306 0.01 -11.07 7.69
C THR A 306 -0.94 -10.34 6.74
N ILE A 307 -1.59 -11.07 5.84
CA ILE A 307 -2.67 -10.56 4.98
C ILE A 307 -3.98 -11.27 5.33
N ILE A 308 -5.05 -10.49 5.52
CA ILE A 308 -6.41 -10.98 5.69
C ILE A 308 -7.26 -10.49 4.52
N ILE A 309 -7.93 -11.39 3.80
CA ILE A 309 -8.76 -11.09 2.62
C ILE A 309 -10.22 -11.46 2.93
N GLY A 310 -11.09 -10.45 3.01
CA GLY A 310 -12.54 -10.65 3.17
C GLY A 310 -13.21 -11.14 1.88
N LEU A 311 -13.82 -12.33 1.92
CA LEU A 311 -14.51 -12.95 0.79
C LEU A 311 -15.96 -12.52 0.65
N ASP A 312 -16.52 -11.89 1.67
CA ASP A 312 -17.83 -11.24 1.69
C ASP A 312 -17.81 -10.00 2.61
N ARG A 313 -18.81 -9.12 2.51
CA ARG A 313 -18.83 -7.85 3.26
C ARG A 313 -18.81 -8.05 4.79
N ASN A 314 -19.44 -9.11 5.29
CA ASN A 314 -19.53 -9.38 6.73
C ASN A 314 -18.26 -10.02 7.29
N ALA A 315 -17.32 -10.43 6.44
CA ALA A 315 -15.99 -10.90 6.85
C ALA A 315 -15.18 -9.83 7.60
N THR A 316 -15.48 -8.54 7.37
CA THR A 316 -14.88 -7.39 8.07
C THR A 316 -15.97 -6.62 8.84
N PRO A 317 -16.49 -7.17 9.95
CA PRO A 317 -17.65 -6.59 10.63
C PRO A 317 -17.37 -5.20 11.21
N TYR A 318 -16.12 -4.93 11.61
CA TYR A 318 -15.66 -3.62 12.08
C TYR A 318 -15.68 -2.53 10.99
N LEU A 319 -15.72 -2.89 9.71
CA LEU A 319 -15.94 -1.94 8.62
C LEU A 319 -17.42 -1.94 8.20
N ASN A 320 -18.01 -3.12 8.00
CA ASN A 320 -19.33 -3.24 7.39
C ASN A 320 -20.47 -2.74 8.30
N ASN A 321 -20.36 -2.94 9.62
CA ASN A 321 -21.37 -2.46 10.56
C ASN A 321 -21.41 -0.93 10.67
N TYR A 322 -20.35 -0.26 10.22
CA TYR A 322 -20.19 1.19 10.25
C TYR A 322 -20.36 1.82 8.86
N ARG A 323 -20.87 1.05 7.90
CA ARG A 323 -21.06 1.52 6.53
C ARG A 323 -22.18 2.55 6.48
N VAL A 324 -21.88 3.72 5.90
CA VAL A 324 -22.86 4.79 5.67
C VAL A 324 -23.59 4.57 4.35
N ASN A 325 -22.86 4.12 3.32
CA ASN A 325 -23.40 3.68 2.03
C ASN A 325 -22.37 2.80 1.29
N GLU A 326 -22.66 2.41 0.05
CA GLU A 326 -21.78 1.56 -0.78
C GLU A 326 -20.32 2.06 -0.90
N SER A 327 -20.07 3.36 -0.75
CA SER A 327 -18.77 4.00 -0.97
C SER A 327 -18.16 4.68 0.26
N LYS A 328 -18.86 4.63 1.42
CA LYS A 328 -18.45 5.36 2.63
C LYS A 328 -18.61 4.52 3.89
N ILE A 329 -17.60 4.59 4.75
CA ILE A 329 -17.59 3.99 6.10
C ILE A 329 -17.41 5.08 7.15
N ASN A 330 -18.14 5.02 8.25
CA ASN A 330 -18.03 5.98 9.34
C ASN A 330 -16.66 5.86 10.03
N ILE A 331 -16.08 6.98 10.45
CA ILE A 331 -14.79 7.05 11.16
C ILE A 331 -14.71 6.16 12.41
N ASP A 332 -15.84 5.91 13.09
CA ASP A 332 -15.95 5.00 14.25
C ASP A 332 -15.51 3.56 13.94
N SER A 333 -15.47 3.19 12.65
CA SER A 333 -14.91 1.90 12.20
C SER A 333 -13.45 1.70 12.59
N LEU A 334 -12.66 2.77 12.73
CA LEU A 334 -11.27 2.71 13.19
C LEU A 334 -11.19 2.16 14.63
N GLN A 335 -12.00 2.71 15.53
CA GLN A 335 -12.07 2.26 16.92
C GLN A 335 -12.62 0.82 17.01
N ALA A 336 -13.66 0.51 16.24
CA ALA A 336 -14.24 -0.83 16.18
C ALA A 336 -13.21 -1.88 15.72
N MET A 337 -12.35 -1.53 14.76
CA MET A 337 -11.26 -2.37 14.30
C MET A 337 -10.25 -2.63 15.42
N GLY A 338 -9.89 -1.60 16.18
CA GLY A 338 -9.00 -1.72 17.34
C GLY A 338 -9.53 -2.70 18.39
N HIS A 339 -10.81 -2.62 18.75
CA HIS A 339 -11.44 -3.58 19.66
C HIS A 339 -11.52 -4.99 19.08
N TYR A 340 -11.80 -5.10 17.77
CA TYR A 340 -11.86 -6.40 17.11
C TYR A 340 -10.51 -7.14 17.20
N PHE A 341 -9.41 -6.50 16.80
CA PHE A 341 -8.07 -7.11 16.82
C PHE A 341 -7.50 -7.25 18.23
N TYR A 342 -8.00 -6.48 19.20
CA TYR A 342 -7.67 -6.74 20.59
C TYR A 342 -8.16 -8.11 21.06
N ALA A 343 -9.41 -8.45 20.72
CA ALA A 343 -10.09 -9.69 21.11
C ALA A 343 -9.86 -10.85 20.13
N GLU A 344 -9.22 -10.63 18.99
CA GLU A 344 -8.94 -11.68 18.00
C GLU A 344 -7.82 -12.60 18.48
N GLU A 345 -8.06 -13.92 18.43
CA GLU A 345 -7.12 -14.94 18.93
C GLU A 345 -6.64 -15.89 17.83
N ARG A 346 -7.29 -15.88 16.65
CA ARG A 346 -6.89 -16.73 15.51
C ARG A 346 -5.62 -16.25 14.82
N ILE A 347 -5.25 -14.99 15.05
CA ILE A 347 -4.00 -14.39 14.58
C ILE A 347 -3.13 -14.14 15.80
N ASP A 348 -1.86 -14.52 15.74
CA ASP A 348 -0.92 -14.28 16.84
C ASP A 348 -0.78 -12.77 17.09
N LYS A 349 -1.14 -12.32 18.28
CA LYS A 349 -1.09 -10.92 18.71
C LYS A 349 0.34 -10.37 18.82
N ASN A 350 1.34 -11.25 18.74
CA ASN A 350 2.76 -10.89 18.72
C ASN A 350 3.34 -10.83 17.31
N SER A 351 2.58 -11.24 16.29
CA SER A 351 3.06 -11.26 14.91
C SER A 351 2.97 -9.91 14.21
N TYR A 352 2.37 -8.87 14.81
CA TYR A 352 2.20 -7.56 14.19
C TYR A 352 2.24 -6.43 15.22
N ASP A 353 2.74 -5.29 14.78
CA ASP A 353 2.79 -4.02 15.53
C ASP A 353 1.64 -3.09 15.14
N ILE A 354 1.18 -3.18 13.88
CA ILE A 354 0.24 -2.26 13.26
C ILE A 354 -0.81 -3.04 12.46
N VAL A 355 -2.08 -2.61 12.53
CA VAL A 355 -3.18 -3.15 11.74
C VAL A 355 -3.67 -2.09 10.75
N ILE A 356 -3.56 -2.38 9.47
CA ILE A 356 -3.99 -1.48 8.39
C ILE A 356 -5.10 -2.14 7.58
N ALA A 357 -6.26 -1.51 7.47
CA ALA A 357 -7.29 -1.93 6.52
C ALA A 357 -7.26 -1.07 5.26
N VAL A 358 -7.18 -1.75 4.11
CA VAL A 358 -7.24 -1.16 2.78
C VAL A 358 -8.65 -1.43 2.22
N THR A 359 -9.37 -0.36 1.89
CA THR A 359 -10.78 -0.42 1.48
C THR A 359 -11.06 0.46 0.26
N ARG A 360 -12.02 0.05 -0.58
CA ARG A 360 -12.55 0.91 -1.65
C ARG A 360 -13.52 1.99 -1.16
N SER A 361 -13.85 2.00 0.12
CA SER A 361 -14.71 3.02 0.73
C SER A 361 -13.89 4.20 1.22
N THR A 362 -14.42 5.42 1.10
CA THR A 362 -13.82 6.59 1.79
C THR A 362 -14.26 6.59 3.25
N VAL A 363 -13.42 7.15 4.13
CA VAL A 363 -13.78 7.34 5.53
C VAL A 363 -14.65 8.59 5.63
N CYS A 364 -15.74 8.48 6.37
CA CYS A 364 -16.77 9.49 6.52
C CYS A 364 -16.70 10.07 7.92
N GLU A 365 -16.40 11.37 7.99
CA GLU A 365 -16.45 12.13 9.24
C GLU A 365 -17.59 13.15 9.16
N HIS A 366 -18.45 13.14 10.17
CA HIS A 366 -19.53 14.13 10.29
C HIS A 366 -19.01 15.37 11.03
N LEU A 367 -19.15 16.56 10.42
CA LEU A 367 -18.63 17.82 10.97
C LEU A 367 -19.36 18.32 12.23
N LYS A 368 -20.51 17.71 12.57
CA LYS A 368 -21.34 18.02 13.75
C LYS A 368 -21.98 16.74 14.26
N ASP A 369 -22.32 16.68 15.56
CA ASP A 369 -23.09 15.59 16.20
C ASP A 369 -24.48 15.34 15.57
N ASN A 370 -24.89 16.18 14.62
CA ASN A 370 -26.07 15.93 13.82
C ASN A 370 -25.73 14.92 12.70
N LYS A 371 -26.33 13.73 12.76
CA LYS A 371 -26.24 12.69 11.72
C LYS A 371 -26.72 13.13 10.33
N ASN A 372 -27.44 14.27 10.24
CA ASN A 372 -27.80 14.94 8.99
C ASN A 372 -26.74 15.94 8.46
N SER A 373 -25.60 16.10 9.14
CA SER A 373 -24.52 16.98 8.66
C SER A 373 -23.77 16.35 7.49
N SER A 374 -23.24 17.21 6.61
CA SER A 374 -22.45 16.79 5.45
C SER A 374 -21.26 15.96 5.90
N CYS A 375 -21.23 14.70 5.44
CA CYS A 375 -20.15 13.77 5.65
C CYS A 375 -18.95 14.13 4.75
N VAL A 376 -17.84 14.52 5.37
CA VAL A 376 -16.60 14.77 4.63
C VAL A 376 -15.89 13.46 4.39
N SER A 377 -15.48 13.25 3.15
CA SER A 377 -14.76 12.05 2.73
C SER A 377 -13.25 12.23 2.93
N LEU A 378 -12.70 11.47 3.86
CA LEU A 378 -11.27 11.30 4.08
C LEU A 378 -10.75 10.12 3.26
N ARG A 379 -9.52 10.25 2.76
CA ARG A 379 -8.81 9.19 2.02
C ARG A 379 -8.12 8.21 2.96
N GLY A 380 -7.87 8.59 4.20
CA GLY A 380 -7.29 7.73 5.21
C GLY A 380 -7.50 8.33 6.58
N ILE A 381 -7.36 7.50 7.60
CA ILE A 381 -7.34 7.91 9.00
C ILE A 381 -6.49 6.93 9.80
N SER A 382 -5.78 7.43 10.79
CA SER A 382 -4.97 6.65 11.71
C SER A 382 -4.81 7.41 13.02
N GLN A 383 -4.42 6.69 14.08
CA GLN A 383 -4.09 7.29 15.36
C GLN A 383 -2.63 7.74 15.36
N VAL A 384 -2.35 9.00 15.74
CA VAL A 384 -0.98 9.53 15.73
C VAL A 384 -0.19 8.97 16.92
N GLY A 385 1.05 8.54 16.68
CA GLY A 385 1.98 8.04 17.70
C GLY A 385 1.53 6.77 18.41
N SER A 386 0.69 5.97 17.77
CA SER A 386 0.09 4.78 18.39
C SER A 386 0.82 3.48 18.07
N ALA A 387 1.96 3.52 17.37
CA ALA A 387 2.75 2.33 17.05
C ALA A 387 2.97 1.44 18.29
N CYS A 388 2.73 0.13 18.15
CA CYS A 388 2.84 -0.87 19.22
C CYS A 388 1.89 -0.67 20.43
N VAL A 389 0.93 0.27 20.38
CA VAL A 389 0.03 0.54 21.51
C VAL A 389 -1.14 -0.44 21.53
N ARG A 390 -1.12 -1.34 22.51
CA ARG A 390 -2.25 -2.20 22.90
C ARG A 390 -2.76 -1.78 24.28
N ASN A 391 -3.93 -1.14 24.30
CA ASN A 391 -4.47 -0.52 25.50
C ASN A 391 -5.31 -1.52 26.31
N GLU A 392 -4.82 -1.86 27.50
CA GLU A 392 -5.48 -2.80 28.42
C GLU A 392 -6.74 -2.24 29.08
N VAL A 393 -6.80 -0.92 29.31
CA VAL A 393 -7.97 -0.27 29.92
C VAL A 393 -9.11 -0.20 28.90
N LYS A 394 -8.81 0.23 27.67
CA LYS A 394 -9.80 0.31 26.58
C LYS A 394 -10.10 -1.06 25.96
N LYS A 395 -9.28 -2.09 26.23
CA LYS A 395 -9.35 -3.39 25.54
C LYS A 395 -9.36 -3.20 24.02
N ALA A 396 -8.38 -2.45 23.51
CA ALA A 396 -8.25 -2.07 22.10
C ALA A 396 -6.79 -2.05 21.63
N VAL A 397 -6.55 -2.39 20.36
CA VAL A 397 -5.32 -2.04 19.65
C VAL A 397 -5.48 -0.61 19.12
N GLU A 398 -4.56 0.29 19.46
CA GLU A 398 -4.59 1.69 19.01
C GLU A 398 -3.71 1.93 17.77
N SER A 399 -2.78 1.01 17.46
CA SER A 399 -1.97 0.99 16.23
C SER A 399 -2.77 0.57 14.99
N VAL A 400 -3.87 1.28 14.72
CA VAL A 400 -4.81 1.00 13.63
C VAL A 400 -4.84 2.12 12.59
N GLY A 401 -5.05 1.76 11.33
CA GLY A 401 -5.27 2.72 10.24
C GLY A 401 -6.20 2.22 9.15
N LEU A 402 -6.98 3.12 8.55
CA LEU A 402 -7.84 2.85 7.39
C LEU A 402 -7.34 3.64 6.19
N ILE A 403 -7.24 2.97 5.03
CA ILE A 403 -6.76 3.55 3.79
C ILE A 403 -7.80 3.34 2.70
N HIS A 404 -8.20 4.43 2.05
CA HIS A 404 -8.96 4.40 0.81
C HIS A 404 -8.05 4.03 -0.36
N ASP A 405 -8.27 2.87 -0.95
CA ASP A 405 -7.48 2.34 -2.06
C ASP A 405 -7.81 3.02 -3.39
N GLN A 406 -6.97 3.95 -3.86
CA GLN A 406 -7.17 4.62 -5.16
C GLN A 406 -6.22 4.07 -6.22
N GLY A 407 -5.90 2.78 -6.16
CA GLY A 407 -4.79 2.22 -6.92
C GLY A 407 -3.45 2.66 -6.34
N PHE A 408 -2.45 2.81 -7.19
CA PHE A 408 -1.14 3.29 -6.77
C PHE A 408 -1.12 4.74 -6.27
N ASN A 409 -2.16 5.55 -6.50
CA ASN A 409 -2.33 6.83 -5.78
C ASN A 409 -2.51 6.63 -4.26
N GLY A 410 -3.02 5.48 -3.85
CA GLY A 410 -3.18 5.11 -2.45
C GLY A 410 -1.86 4.91 -1.72
N ILE A 411 -0.73 4.72 -2.43
CA ILE A 411 0.61 4.56 -1.83
C ILE A 411 0.98 5.79 -0.99
N ALA A 412 0.73 7.00 -1.51
CA ALA A 412 0.99 8.24 -0.77
C ALA A 412 0.11 8.33 0.49
N THR A 413 -1.14 7.86 0.41
CA THR A 413 -2.06 7.83 1.54
C THR A 413 -1.63 6.83 2.58
N ALA A 414 -1.27 5.61 2.17
CA ALA A 414 -0.74 4.59 3.05
C ALA A 414 0.52 5.05 3.78
N ALA A 415 1.47 5.64 3.05
CA ALA A 415 2.69 6.18 3.64
C ALA A 415 2.37 7.26 4.67
N HIS A 416 1.43 8.17 4.38
CA HIS A 416 1.01 9.23 5.30
C HIS A 416 0.33 8.72 6.57
N GLU A 417 -0.63 7.80 6.45
CA GLU A 417 -1.31 7.26 7.63
C GLU A 417 -0.34 6.42 8.48
N LEU A 418 0.58 5.70 7.85
CA LEU A 418 1.63 4.99 8.60
C LEU A 418 2.60 5.96 9.30
N ALA A 419 2.88 7.12 8.70
CA ALA A 419 3.73 8.15 9.31
C ALA A 419 3.08 8.74 10.56
N HIS A 420 1.75 8.94 10.54
CA HIS A 420 1.00 9.30 11.73
C HIS A 420 1.16 8.26 12.84
N ILE A 421 0.95 6.97 12.55
CA ILE A 421 1.14 5.88 13.54
C ILE A 421 2.56 5.92 14.14
N LEU A 422 3.56 6.25 13.30
CA LEU A 422 4.96 6.43 13.68
C LEU A 422 5.30 7.84 14.21
N GLY A 423 4.30 8.57 14.72
CA GLY A 423 4.48 9.78 15.53
C GLY A 423 4.68 11.07 14.76
N VAL A 424 4.44 11.09 13.44
CA VAL A 424 4.65 12.29 12.63
C VAL A 424 3.34 13.09 12.50
N PRO A 425 3.29 14.36 12.95
CA PRO A 425 2.15 15.23 12.73
C PRO A 425 2.11 15.75 11.28
N HIS A 426 1.04 16.48 10.94
CA HIS A 426 1.00 17.24 9.69
C HIS A 426 2.06 18.35 9.67
N ASP A 427 2.59 18.65 8.48
CA ASP A 427 3.40 19.84 8.26
C ASP A 427 2.60 21.08 8.69
N GLY A 428 3.23 21.99 9.43
CA GLY A 428 2.60 23.18 10.00
C GLY A 428 1.96 22.94 11.37
N SER A 429 1.87 21.70 11.86
CA SER A 429 1.27 21.37 13.15
C SER A 429 2.32 21.19 14.25
N PRO A 430 1.99 21.56 15.51
CA PRO A 430 2.80 21.17 16.67
C PRO A 430 2.75 19.66 16.88
N SER A 431 3.69 19.14 17.67
CA SER A 431 3.59 17.74 18.09
C SER A 431 2.44 17.55 19.09
N PRO A 432 1.70 16.43 19.03
CA PRO A 432 0.73 16.10 20.08
C PRO A 432 1.41 16.07 21.47
N PRO A 433 0.79 16.65 22.52
CA PRO A 433 1.42 16.76 23.83
C PRO A 433 1.87 15.43 24.44
N TYR A 434 1.15 14.34 24.18
CA TYR A 434 1.47 13.00 24.69
C TYR A 434 2.63 12.31 23.96
N ILE A 435 3.01 12.79 22.77
CA ILE A 435 4.21 12.35 22.04
C ILE A 435 5.39 13.25 22.39
N GLY A 436 5.15 14.57 22.43
CA GLY A 436 6.19 15.59 22.57
C GLY A 436 7.08 15.70 21.33
N GLY A 437 8.26 16.33 21.47
CA GLY A 437 9.23 16.43 20.38
C GLY A 437 9.08 17.68 19.50
N PRO A 438 9.76 17.69 18.33
CA PRO A 438 9.94 18.91 17.55
C PRO A 438 8.66 19.43 16.89
N GLY A 439 7.70 18.53 16.60
CA GLY A 439 6.56 18.87 15.75
C GLY A 439 6.99 19.26 14.34
N ALA A 440 6.07 19.84 13.56
CA ALA A 440 6.34 20.24 12.19
C ALA A 440 5.91 21.68 11.86
N THR A 441 5.83 22.55 12.86
CA THR A 441 5.42 23.96 12.70
C THR A 441 6.31 24.77 11.75
N ARG A 442 7.56 24.35 11.53
CA ARG A 442 8.52 25.02 10.63
C ARG A 442 8.32 24.68 9.15
N CYS A 443 7.66 23.57 8.83
CA CYS A 443 7.44 23.13 7.45
C CYS A 443 6.03 23.53 7.02
N ASN A 444 5.86 24.17 5.88
CA ASN A 444 4.56 24.70 5.52
C ASN A 444 3.67 23.58 4.97
N TRP A 445 2.44 23.50 5.47
CA TRP A 445 1.38 22.60 5.03
C TRP A 445 1.05 22.67 3.52
N GLN A 446 1.50 23.69 2.80
CA GLN A 446 1.33 23.83 1.35
C GLN A 446 2.54 23.39 0.51
N ASP A 447 3.65 22.96 1.12
CA ASP A 447 4.92 22.70 0.42
C ASP A 447 4.94 21.42 -0.43
N GLY A 448 3.86 20.65 -0.41
CA GLY A 448 3.68 19.54 -1.34
C GLY A 448 4.14 18.18 -0.83
N TYR A 449 4.69 18.10 0.39
CA TYR A 449 5.26 16.87 0.96
C TYR A 449 4.18 15.85 1.37
N LEU A 450 4.59 14.62 1.69
CA LEU A 450 3.67 13.55 2.08
C LEU A 450 2.78 13.93 3.28
N MET A 451 3.29 14.74 4.21
CA MET A 451 2.58 15.26 5.39
C MET A 451 1.96 16.65 5.18
N SER A 452 1.78 17.10 3.93
CA SER A 452 1.16 18.38 3.55
C SER A 452 -0.30 18.20 3.03
N SER A 453 -1.05 19.29 2.82
CA SER A 453 -2.43 19.26 2.29
C SER A 453 -2.54 18.76 0.87
N GLN A 454 -1.58 19.11 0.03
CA GLN A 454 -1.64 18.81 -1.37
C GLN A 454 -0.39 18.02 -1.69
N ARG A 455 -0.53 16.78 -2.17
CA ARG A 455 0.60 15.97 -2.61
C ARG A 455 0.67 16.11 -4.12
N PHE A 456 1.35 17.17 -4.56
CA PHE A 456 1.54 17.49 -5.98
C PHE A 456 2.99 17.85 -6.28
N GLY A 457 3.34 17.76 -7.55
CA GLY A 457 4.67 18.15 -8.03
C GLY A 457 5.80 17.32 -7.40
N SER A 458 6.98 17.93 -7.29
CA SER A 458 8.20 17.18 -6.99
C SER A 458 8.38 16.69 -5.55
N ASN A 459 7.46 17.08 -4.67
CA ASN A 459 7.47 16.75 -3.24
C ASN A 459 6.42 15.70 -2.85
N ALA A 460 5.48 15.35 -3.74
CA ALA A 460 4.32 14.51 -3.44
C ALA A 460 4.64 13.15 -2.80
N PHE A 461 5.87 12.67 -2.98
CA PHE A 461 6.38 11.40 -2.45
C PHE A 461 7.65 11.57 -1.60
N LYS A 462 7.89 12.75 -1.06
CA LYS A 462 9.02 13.05 -0.17
C LYS A 462 8.51 13.44 1.22
N TRP A 463 9.37 13.26 2.21
CA TRP A 463 9.18 13.81 3.54
C TRP A 463 9.78 15.21 3.62
N SER A 464 9.15 16.10 4.39
CA SER A 464 9.75 17.37 4.79
C SER A 464 10.87 17.12 5.81
N ASP A 465 11.78 18.07 5.98
CA ASP A 465 12.82 17.96 7.03
C ASP A 465 12.20 17.83 8.43
N CYS A 466 11.07 18.50 8.68
CA CYS A 466 10.33 18.36 9.94
C CYS A 466 9.76 16.96 10.14
N SER A 467 9.25 16.33 9.07
CA SER A 467 8.77 14.94 9.14
C SER A 467 9.93 14.01 9.49
N LEU A 468 11.10 14.19 8.87
CA LEU A 468 12.30 13.40 9.16
C LEU A 468 12.78 13.58 10.61
N GLU A 469 12.73 14.80 11.14
CA GLU A 469 13.03 15.09 12.55
C GLU A 469 12.03 14.42 13.50
N CYS A 470 10.73 14.42 13.17
CA CYS A 470 9.70 13.76 13.97
C CYS A 470 9.88 12.23 13.98
N PHE A 471 10.15 11.61 12.82
CA PHE A 471 10.48 10.19 12.76
C PHE A 471 11.68 9.85 13.62
N LYS A 472 12.77 10.62 13.47
CA LYS A 472 13.99 10.43 14.25
C LYS A 472 13.72 10.56 15.74
N PHE A 473 12.93 11.54 16.14
CA PHE A 473 12.56 11.72 17.54
C PHE A 473 11.76 10.52 18.06
N PHE A 474 10.65 10.17 17.40
CA PHE A 474 9.73 9.11 17.83
C PHE A 474 10.40 7.74 17.89
N LEU A 475 11.15 7.36 16.84
CA LEU A 475 11.75 6.02 16.74
C LEU A 475 12.97 5.83 17.66
N ASN A 476 13.58 6.92 18.13
CA ASN A 476 14.71 6.88 19.07
C ASN A 476 14.30 7.20 20.52
N GLN A 477 13.01 7.41 20.82
CA GLN A 477 12.59 7.62 22.20
C GLN A 477 12.85 6.37 23.03
N GLU A 478 13.20 6.56 24.30
CA GLU A 478 12.94 5.54 25.32
C GLU A 478 11.52 5.76 25.85
N PRO A 479 10.62 4.75 25.93
CA PRO A 479 9.30 4.88 26.54
C PRO A 479 9.41 5.64 27.85
N ASN A 480 8.68 6.74 27.89
CA ASN A 480 8.55 7.55 29.09
C ASN A 480 7.93 6.69 30.20
N VAL A 481 8.70 6.50 31.27
CA VAL A 481 8.40 5.75 32.50
C VAL A 481 7.18 6.31 33.27
N SER A 482 6.53 7.37 32.80
CA SER A 482 5.32 7.92 33.43
C SER A 482 4.02 7.19 33.08
N THR A 483 4.00 6.33 32.04
CA THR A 483 2.81 5.53 31.65
C THR A 483 3.02 4.02 31.75
N ILE A 484 4.21 3.58 32.17
CA ILE A 484 4.55 2.17 32.38
C ILE A 484 4.80 1.98 33.88
N ASN A 485 4.17 0.96 34.48
CA ASN A 485 4.47 0.55 35.86
C ASN A 485 5.99 0.56 36.11
N GLN A 486 6.40 1.12 37.26
CA GLN A 486 7.73 1.62 37.63
C GLN A 486 8.96 0.67 37.54
N ASN A 487 8.98 -0.40 36.73
CA ASN A 487 10.05 -1.41 36.75
C ASN A 487 10.68 -1.79 35.39
N SER A 488 10.63 -0.96 34.35
CA SER A 488 11.48 -1.21 33.16
C SER A 488 11.95 0.08 32.47
N THR A 489 13.27 0.22 32.35
CA THR A 489 13.95 1.10 31.40
C THR A 489 14.06 0.35 30.08
N GLN A 490 13.23 0.69 29.11
CA GLN A 490 13.35 0.17 27.75
C GLN A 490 13.28 1.34 26.75
N THR A 491 13.77 1.15 25.53
CA THR A 491 13.71 2.00 24.33
C THR A 491 12.40 1.76 23.53
N PHE A 492 11.98 2.63 22.60
CA PHE A 492 10.81 2.39 21.70
C PHE A 492 11.03 1.09 20.92
N GLN A 493 12.29 0.85 20.53
CA GLN A 493 12.74 -0.44 20.03
C GLN A 493 12.49 -1.54 21.05
N GLU A 494 12.89 -1.43 22.31
CA GLU A 494 12.63 -2.46 23.34
C GLU A 494 11.14 -2.59 23.75
N TYR A 495 10.31 -1.55 23.67
CA TYR A 495 8.86 -1.65 23.91
C TYR A 495 8.14 -2.43 22.81
N CYS A 496 8.59 -2.28 21.56
CA CYS A 496 8.18 -3.17 20.46
C CYS A 496 8.99 -4.50 20.47
N GLN A 497 10.19 -4.55 21.07
CA GLN A 497 11.13 -5.69 21.05
C GLN A 497 11.17 -6.59 22.29
N ASP A 498 10.44 -6.30 23.38
CA ASP A 498 10.38 -7.22 24.55
C ASP A 498 9.69 -8.56 24.21
N ARG A 499 9.35 -8.77 22.94
CA ARG A 499 8.83 -9.99 22.34
C ARG A 499 9.82 -10.73 21.41
N TYR A 500 11.04 -10.23 21.20
CA TYR A 500 11.98 -10.76 20.19
C TYR A 500 13.01 -11.79 20.71
N TYR A 501 12.96 -12.18 21.98
CA TYR A 501 13.69 -13.36 22.49
C TYR A 501 12.73 -14.42 23.04
N ARG A 502 12.04 -15.14 22.15
CA ARG A 502 11.69 -16.56 22.30
C ARG A 502 11.72 -17.26 20.96
#